data_AF-A0A7C6E553-F1
#
_entry.id   AF-A0A7C6E553-F1
#
_cell.length_a   1.000
_cell.length_b   1.000
_cell.length_c   1.000
_cell.angle_alpha   90.00
_cell.angle_beta   90.00
_cell.angle_gamma   90.00
#
_symmetry.space_group_name_H-M   'P 1'
#
loop_
_entity.id
_entity.type
_entity.pdbx_description
1 polymer ?
#
loop_
_entity_poly.entity_id
_entity_poly.type
_entity_poly.pdbx_seq_one_letter_code
_entity_poly.pdbx_strand_id
1 'polypeptide(L)' 'MAEKKQELWHGIPRQDIPWFPTVDPDTCIGCTLCYTTCGRGVYE' A
#
# COMPACT_ATOMS: atom_id res chain seq x y z
N MET A 1 20.29 22.13 10.27
CA MET A 1 19.39 21.74 9.17
C MET A 1 19.49 20.22 9.06
N ALA A 2 18.48 19.47 9.51
CA ALA A 2 18.57 18.00 9.50
C ALA A 2 18.33 17.49 8.07
N GLU A 3 19.38 16.95 7.47
CA GLU A 3 19.34 16.33 6.16
C GLU A 3 18.39 15.11 6.23
N LYS A 4 17.22 15.22 5.60
CA LYS A 4 16.22 14.14 5.57
C LYS A 4 16.78 12.99 4.72
N LYS A 5 17.44 12.04 5.38
CA LYS A 5 17.82 10.75 4.78
C LYS A 5 16.56 10.14 4.18
N GLN A 6 16.48 10.09 2.85
CA GLN A 6 15.37 9.47 2.16
C GLN A 6 15.39 7.98 2.52
N GLU A 7 14.50 7.58 3.41
CA GLU A 7 14.36 6.18 3.80
C GLU A 7 13.86 5.43 2.57
N LEU A 8 14.71 4.60 1.98
CA LEU A 8 14.33 3.78 0.84
C LEU A 8 13.66 2.50 1.37
N TRP A 9 12.53 2.13 0.80
CA TRP A 9 11.85 0.86 1.00
C TRP A 9 11.85 0.11 -0.32
N HIS A 10 12.52 -1.05 -0.36
CA HIS A 10 12.73 -1.83 -1.59
C HIS A 10 13.26 -1.00 -2.78
N GLY A 11 14.12 -0.01 -2.50
CA GLY A 11 14.72 0.87 -3.53
C GLY A 11 13.86 2.07 -3.93
N ILE A 12 12.65 2.23 -3.37
CA ILE A 12 11.75 3.35 -3.63
C ILE A 12 11.72 4.27 -2.40
N PRO A 13 11.77 5.61 -2.55
CA PRO A 13 11.63 6.50 -1.41
C PRO A 13 10.31 6.26 -0.68
N ARG A 14 10.37 6.15 0.66
CA ARG A 14 9.22 5.83 1.52
C ARG A 14 8.03 6.77 1.31
N GLN A 15 8.31 8.02 0.95
CA GLN A 15 7.33 9.08 0.68
C GLN A 15 6.53 8.88 -0.61
N ASP A 16 7.08 8.14 -1.57
CA ASP A 16 6.46 7.92 -2.89
C ASP A 16 5.61 6.64 -2.93
N ILE A 17 5.65 5.82 -1.87
CA ILE A 17 4.94 4.54 -1.83
C ILE A 17 3.49 4.77 -1.34
N PRO A 18 2.48 4.33 -2.11
CA PRO A 18 1.10 4.28 -1.63
C PRO A 18 0.97 3.13 -0.62
N TRP A 19 1.11 3.45 0.67
CA TRP A 19 1.08 2.47 1.76
C TRP A 19 -0.25 1.72 1.90
N PHE A 20 -1.31 2.30 1.35
CA PHE A 20 -2.67 1.75 1.37
C PHE A 20 -2.92 0.98 0.07
N PRO A 21 -3.40 -0.27 0.15
CA PRO A 21 -3.75 -1.01 -1.05
C PRO A 21 -4.95 -0.37 -1.74
N THR A 22 -4.91 -0.32 -3.08
CA THR A 22 -5.98 0.23 -3.91
C THR A 22 -6.59 -0.89 -4.73
N VAL A 23 -7.93 -0.99 -4.74
CA VAL A 23 -8.65 -1.96 -5.58
C VAL A 23 -9.05 -1.27 -6.87
N ASP A 24 -8.64 -1.84 -8.00
CA ASP A 24 -9.05 -1.40 -9.32
C ASP A 24 -10.39 -2.06 -9.70
N PRO A 25 -11.48 -1.29 -9.90
CA PRO A 25 -12.81 -1.84 -10.13
C PRO A 25 -12.96 -2.54 -11.49
N ASP A 26 -12.21 -2.11 -12.51
CA ASP A 26 -12.25 -2.70 -13.85
C ASP A 26 -11.70 -4.13 -13.89
N THR A 27 -10.72 -4.44 -13.03
CA THR A 27 -10.14 -5.78 -12.91
C THR A 27 -10.68 -6.61 -11.73
N CYS A 28 -11.49 -5.99 -10.86
CA CYS A 28 -12.04 -6.64 -9.68
C CYS A 28 -13.12 -7.68 -10.05
N ILE A 29 -12.90 -8.94 -9.66
CA ILE A 29 -13.86 -10.04 -9.87
C ILE A 29 -14.75 -10.35 -8.65
N GLY A 30 -14.66 -9.53 -7.59
CA GLY A 30 -15.45 -9.74 -6.36
C GLY A 30 -15.04 -10.96 -5.53
N CYS A 31 -13.77 -11.38 -5.58
CA CYS A 31 -13.28 -12.56 -4.85
C CYS A 31 -13.07 -12.33 -3.34
N THR A 32 -13.16 -11.09 -2.86
CA THR A 32 -13.02 -10.70 -1.44
C THR A 32 -11.65 -11.03 -0.81
N LEU A 33 -10.66 -11.48 -1.60
CA LEU A 33 -9.35 -11.85 -1.10
C LEU A 33 -8.60 -10.68 -0.48
N CYS A 34 -8.72 -9.48 -1.07
CA CYS A 34 -8.13 -8.26 -0.54
C CYS A 34 -8.65 -7.91 0.86
N TYR A 35 -9.89 -8.25 1.18
CA TYR A 35 -10.50 -8.00 2.49
C TYR A 35 -10.09 -9.08 3.50
N THR A 36 -10.20 -10.36 3.14
CA THR A 36 -9.97 -11.48 4.09
C THR A 36 -8.51 -11.69 4.45
N THR A 37 -7.58 -11.34 3.56
CA THR A 37 -6.14 -11.57 3.79
C THR A 37 -5.42 -10.34 4.34
N CYS A 38 -6.07 -9.18 4.41
CA CYS A 38 -5.42 -7.97 4.87
C CYS A 38 -5.22 -7.99 6.39
N GLY A 39 -4.02 -8.40 6.82
CA GLY A 39 -3.65 -8.43 8.25
C GLY A 39 -3.58 -7.06 8.93
N ARG A 40 -3.72 -5.96 8.17
CA ARG A 40 -3.77 -4.59 8.71
C ARG A 40 -5.19 -4.00 8.77
N GLY A 41 -6.21 -4.75 8.33
CA GLY A 41 -7.59 -4.28 8.42
C GLY A 41 -7.89 -3.00 7.64
N VAL A 42 -7.16 -2.69 6.57
CA VAL A 42 -7.26 -1.37 5.89
C VAL A 42 -8.61 -1.07 5.23
N TYR A 43 -9.48 -2.07 5.11
CA TYR A 43 -10.78 -1.98 4.45
C TYR A 43 -11.96 -2.14 5.43
N GLU A 44 -11.70 -2.05 6.75
CA GLU A 44 -12.72 -2.09 7.82
C GLU A 44 -13.36 -0.72 8.10
#